data_AF-A0A0B5D6X7-F1
#
_entry.id   AF-A0A0B5D6X7-F1
#
_cell.length_a   1.000
_cell.length_b   1.000
_cell.length_c   1.000
_cell.angle_alpha   90.00
_cell.angle_beta   90.00
_cell.angle_gamma   90.00
#
_symmetry.space_group_name_H-M   'P 1'
#
loop_
_entity.id
_entity.type
_entity.pdbx_description
1 polymer ?
#
loop_
_entity_poly.entity_id
_entity_poly.type
_entity_poly.pdbx_seq_one_letter_code
_entity_poly.pdbx_strand_id
1 'polypeptide(L)'
;MRFLTELIGWTATPWALHRVDWALAITALVLLIGLPAVVGTPGDRPFDPPVAIPGAAMLLLVLLEVAAAAVAPWFAWPTGAAVVATALVATSVVLEQPRWRWLLRH
;
A
#
# COMPACT_ATOMS: atom_id res chain seq x y z
N MET A 1 -7.79 -8.12 -5.24
CA MET A 1 -7.88 -7.44 -3.93
C MET A 1 -6.72 -6.49 -3.74
N ARG A 2 -5.47 -6.96 -3.83
CA ARG A 2 -4.26 -6.11 -3.74
C ARG A 2 -4.33 -4.80 -4.54
N PHE A 3 -4.58 -4.87 -5.86
CA PHE A 3 -4.66 -3.65 -6.68
C PHE A 3 -5.74 -2.66 -6.22
N LEU A 4 -6.90 -3.16 -5.75
CA LEU A 4 -7.95 -2.29 -5.21
C LEU A 4 -7.50 -1.66 -3.89
N THR A 5 -6.80 -2.41 -3.05
CA THR A 5 -6.20 -1.91 -1.81
C THR A 5 -5.18 -0.81 -2.09
N GLU A 6 -4.28 -1.01 -3.05
CA GLU A 6 -3.31 0.01 -3.49
C GLU A 6 -4.03 1.25 -4.02
N LEU A 7 -5.03 1.08 -4.90
CA LEU A 7 -5.81 2.19 -5.44
C LEU A 7 -6.55 2.99 -4.36
N ILE A 8 -7.10 2.32 -3.34
CA ILE A 8 -7.70 2.98 -2.17
C ILE A 8 -6.63 3.80 -1.44
N GLY A 9 -5.45 3.22 -1.18
CA GLY A 9 -4.32 3.91 -0.56
C GLY A 9 -3.90 5.16 -1.33
N TRP A 10 -3.73 5.06 -2.64
CA TRP A 10 -3.30 6.15 -3.52
C TRP A 10 -4.30 7.29 -3.65
N THR A 11 -5.59 7.02 -3.42
CA THR A 11 -6.65 8.03 -3.54
C THR A 11 -7.01 8.64 -2.19
N ALA A 12 -7.27 7.83 -1.18
CA ALA A 12 -7.72 8.31 0.12
C ALA A 12 -6.61 9.03 0.90
N THR A 13 -5.37 8.55 0.84
CA THR A 13 -4.24 9.12 1.61
C THR A 13 -3.94 10.56 1.24
N PRO A 14 -3.71 10.93 -0.04
CA PRO A 14 -3.46 12.33 -0.39
C PRO A 14 -4.67 13.22 -0.10
N TRP A 15 -5.91 12.74 -0.25
CA TRP A 15 -7.10 13.54 0.08
C TRP A 15 -7.23 13.80 1.59
N ALA A 16 -6.89 12.81 2.42
CA ALA A 16 -6.84 12.98 3.86
C ALA A 16 -5.74 13.98 4.26
N LEU A 17 -4.54 13.85 3.69
CA LEU A 17 -3.39 14.69 4.01
C LEU A 17 -3.48 16.11 3.45
N HIS A 18 -4.13 16.31 2.31
CA HIS A 18 -4.30 17.63 1.70
C HIS A 18 -5.08 18.60 2.60
N ARG A 19 -5.90 18.08 3.52
CA ARG A 19 -6.60 18.89 4.54
C ARG A 19 -5.67 19.44 5.62
N VAL A 20 -4.48 18.87 5.75
CA VAL A 20 -3.45 19.28 6.71
C VAL A 20 -2.38 20.12 5.99
N ASP A 21 -1.80 19.57 4.92
CA ASP A 21 -0.78 20.23 4.11
C ASP A 21 -0.76 19.62 2.68
N TRP A 22 -0.72 20.48 1.67
CA TRP A 22 -0.63 20.04 0.27
C TRP A 22 0.71 19.36 -0.03
N ALA A 23 1.80 19.76 0.62
CA ALA A 23 3.11 19.13 0.44
C ALA A 23 3.07 17.67 0.89
N LEU A 24 2.43 17.37 2.03
CA LEU A 24 2.24 16.00 2.53
C LEU A 24 1.44 15.13 1.55
N ALA A 25 0.44 15.68 0.88
CA ALA A 25 -0.33 14.94 -0.13
C ALA A 25 0.55 14.52 -1.32
N ILE A 26 1.43 15.41 -1.80
CA ILE A 26 2.38 15.09 -2.86
C ILE A 26 3.39 14.05 -2.38
N THR A 27 3.95 14.24 -1.17
CA THR A 27 4.90 13.28 -0.58
C THR A 27 4.27 11.90 -0.46
N ALA A 28 3.01 11.80 -0.03
CA ALA A 28 2.31 10.53 0.06
C ALA A 28 2.14 9.85 -1.31
N LEU A 29 1.81 10.59 -2.36
CA LEU A 29 1.75 10.04 -3.72
C LEU A 29 3.10 9.50 -4.18
N VAL A 30 4.17 10.27 -3.96
CA VAL A 30 5.54 9.85 -4.32
C VAL A 30 5.95 8.60 -3.55
N LEU A 31 5.64 8.54 -2.25
CA LEU A 31 6.03 7.40 -1.40
C LEU A 31 5.19 6.16 -1.66
N LEU A 32 3.87 6.27 -1.82
CA LEU A 32 3.02 5.10 -2.01
C LEU A 32 3.10 4.55 -3.44
N ILE A 33 3.30 5.40 -4.44
CA ILE A 33 3.36 4.95 -5.84
C ILE A 33 4.81 4.77 -6.29
N GLY A 34 5.63 5.80 -6.08
CA GLY A 34 6.98 5.87 -6.63
C GLY A 34 7.95 4.90 -5.96
N LEU A 35 7.89 4.79 -4.63
CA LEU A 35 8.82 3.92 -3.91
C LEU A 35 8.65 2.44 -4.29
N PRO A 36 7.44 1.84 -4.27
CA PRO A 36 7.26 0.45 -4.70
C PRO A 36 7.51 0.22 -6.19
N ALA A 37 7.41 1.27 -7.02
CA ALA A 37 7.73 1.17 -8.43
C ALA A 37 9.23 0.90 -8.67
N VAL A 38 10.10 1.53 -7.87
CA VAL A 38 11.56 1.43 -8.04
C VAL A 38 12.21 0.33 -7.21
N VAL A 39 11.62 -0.07 -6.08
CA VAL A 39 12.18 -1.12 -5.21
C VAL A 39 11.44 -2.45 -5.34
N GLY A 40 12.12 -3.57 -5.15
CA GLY A 40 11.45 -4.87 -5.05
C GLY A 40 12.36 -6.00 -4.60
N THR A 41 11.77 -7.15 -4.32
CA THR A 41 12.51 -8.37 -4.00
C THR A 41 12.78 -9.15 -5.28
N PRO A 42 14.04 -9.59 -5.54
CA PRO A 42 14.35 -10.42 -6.70
C PRO A 42 13.46 -11.67 -6.77
N GLY A 43 12.94 -11.99 -7.96
CA GLY A 43 12.03 -13.10 -8.17
C GLY A 43 10.56 -12.88 -7.75
N ASP A 44 10.21 -11.73 -7.15
CA ASP A 44 8.80 -11.37 -6.85
C ASP A 44 8.01 -11.01 -8.12
N ARG A 45 8.69 -10.60 -9.19
CA ARG A 45 8.10 -10.23 -10.48
C ARG A 45 8.96 -10.72 -11.66
N PRO A 46 8.39 -10.83 -12.88
CA PRO A 46 9.10 -11.39 -14.06
C PRO A 46 10.36 -10.61 -14.46
N PHE A 47 10.43 -9.33 -14.09
CA PHE A 47 11.57 -8.47 -14.34
C PHE A 47 12.20 -8.06 -13.00
N ASP A 48 13.52 -7.99 -12.99
CA ASP A 48 14.24 -7.53 -11.81
C ASP A 48 13.91 -6.05 -11.51
N PRO A 49 13.71 -5.72 -10.23
CA PRO A 49 13.44 -4.35 -9.82
C PRO A 49 14.67 -3.47 -10.04
N PRO A 50 14.50 -2.15 -10.31
CA PRO A 50 15.62 -1.21 -10.40
C PRO A 50 16.51 -1.22 -9.16
N VAL A 51 15.91 -1.37 -7.98
CA VAL A 51 16.61 -1.48 -6.69
C VAL A 51 16.12 -2.74 -5.96
N ALA A 52 17.02 -3.71 -5.79
CA ALA A 52 16.73 -4.92 -5.03
C ALA A 52 16.75 -4.65 -3.52
N ILE A 53 15.73 -5.13 -2.81
CA ILE A 53 15.63 -5.05 -1.35
C ILE A 53 15.24 -6.42 -0.75
N PRO A 54 15.65 -6.71 0.50
CA PRO A 54 15.26 -7.94 1.20
C PRO A 54 13.75 -8.08 1.32
N GLY A 55 13.22 -9.31 1.35
CA GLY A 55 11.78 -9.55 1.40
C GLY A 55 11.12 -9.00 2.66
N ALA A 56 11.82 -8.98 3.79
CA ALA A 56 11.34 -8.32 5.01
C ALA A 56 11.13 -6.80 4.82
N ALA A 57 12.02 -6.11 4.12
CA ALA A 57 11.87 -4.69 3.82
C ALA A 57 10.71 -4.44 2.85
N MET A 58 10.54 -5.31 1.86
CA MET A 58 9.38 -5.26 0.96
C MET A 58 8.06 -5.48 1.70
N LEU A 59 8.04 -6.40 2.68
CA LEU A 59 6.85 -6.63 3.50
C LEU A 59 6.47 -5.38 4.30
N LEU A 60 7.45 -4.64 4.85
CA LEU A 60 7.17 -3.37 5.53
C LEU A 60 6.49 -2.34 4.61
N LEU A 61 6.91 -2.26 3.35
CA LEU A 61 6.27 -1.38 2.36
C LEU A 61 4.83 -1.82 2.05
N VAL A 62 4.61 -3.13 1.92
CA VAL A 62 3.25 -3.68 1.74
C VAL A 62 2.37 -3.38 2.95
N LEU A 63 2.91 -3.49 4.17
CA LEU A 63 2.16 -3.16 5.39
C LEU A 63 1.85 -1.66 5.49
N LEU A 64 2.76 -0.79 5.03
CA LEU A 64 2.52 0.64 4.94
C LEU A 64 1.36 0.96 3.99
N GLU A 65 1.36 0.38 2.80
CA GLU A 65 0.27 0.46 1.81
C GLU A 65 -1.07 -0.01 2.39
N VAL A 66 -1.07 -1.18 3.01
CA VAL A 66 -2.26 -1.77 3.67
C VAL A 66 -2.79 -0.86 4.79
N ALA A 67 -1.91 -0.31 5.62
CA ALA A 67 -2.30 0.60 6.70
C ALA A 67 -2.88 1.91 6.14
N ALA A 68 -2.26 2.48 5.11
CA ALA A 68 -2.76 3.68 4.45
C ALA A 68 -4.17 3.46 3.88
N ALA A 69 -4.38 2.34 3.19
CA ALA A 69 -5.66 1.96 2.62
C ALA A 69 -6.74 1.62 3.67
N ALA A 70 -6.35 1.13 4.86
CA ALA A 70 -7.29 0.86 5.95
C ALA A 70 -7.73 2.12 6.69
N VAL A 71 -6.83 3.10 6.82
CA VAL A 71 -7.01 4.25 7.74
C VAL A 71 -7.48 5.50 6.99
N ALA A 72 -6.84 5.86 5.88
CA ALA A 72 -7.11 7.12 5.18
C ALA A 72 -8.57 7.30 4.71
N PRO A 73 -9.29 6.25 4.25
CA PRO A 73 -10.70 6.41 3.85
C PRO A 73 -11.61 6.96 4.94
N TRP A 74 -11.32 6.66 6.22
CA TRP A 74 -12.11 7.18 7.35
C TRP A 74 -12.01 8.70 7.51
N PHE A 75 -10.95 9.30 6.98
CA PHE A 75 -10.75 10.74 7.00
C PHE A 75 -11.16 11.39 5.69
N ALA A 76 -11.05 10.67 4.56
CA ALA A 76 -11.31 11.24 3.24
C ALA A 76 -12.73 11.02 2.71
N TRP A 77 -13.39 9.90 3.06
CA TRP A 77 -14.62 9.41 2.41
C TRP A 77 -15.80 9.29 3.37
N PRO A 78 -17.04 9.13 2.86
CA PRO A 78 -18.19 8.77 3.69
C PRO A 78 -17.99 7.42 4.39
N THR A 79 -18.53 7.29 5.61
CA THR A 79 -18.38 6.10 6.48
C THR A 79 -18.68 4.78 5.76
N GLY A 80 -19.74 4.72 4.95
CA GLY A 80 -20.09 3.50 4.20
C GLY A 80 -18.99 3.05 3.23
N ALA A 81 -18.34 3.99 2.54
CA ALA A 81 -17.22 3.70 1.65
C ALA A 81 -15.97 3.26 2.44
N ALA A 82 -15.72 3.87 3.59
CA ALA A 82 -14.60 3.48 4.47
C ALA A 82 -14.77 2.05 5.04
N VAL A 83 -15.99 1.64 5.37
CA VAL A 83 -16.29 0.26 5.79
C VAL A 83 -15.99 -0.73 4.66
N VAL A 84 -16.44 -0.45 3.45
CA VAL A 84 -16.16 -1.30 2.28
C VAL A 84 -14.66 -1.38 2.00
N ALA A 85 -13.95 -0.25 2.05
CA ALA A 85 -12.51 -0.19 1.90
C ALA A 85 -11.80 -1.08 2.93
N THR A 86 -12.19 -0.97 4.21
CA THR A 86 -11.63 -1.78 5.30
C THR A 86 -11.88 -3.28 5.06
N ALA A 87 -13.07 -3.67 4.60
CA ALA A 87 -13.38 -5.07 4.28
C ALA A 87 -12.53 -5.61 3.11
N LEU A 88 -12.31 -4.81 2.07
CA LEU A 88 -11.44 -5.16 0.95
C LEU A 88 -9.98 -5.31 1.39
N VAL A 89 -9.50 -4.39 2.23
CA VAL A 89 -8.16 -4.46 2.83
C VAL A 89 -8.01 -5.74 3.64
N ALA A 90 -8.94 -6.04 4.54
CA ALA A 90 -8.92 -7.28 5.33
C ALA A 90 -8.89 -8.53 4.43
N THR A 91 -9.66 -8.52 3.34
CA THR A 91 -9.63 -9.59 2.34
C THR A 91 -8.27 -9.70 1.65
N SER A 92 -7.64 -8.58 1.27
CA SER A 92 -6.29 -8.59 0.69
C SER A 92 -5.27 -9.20 1.65
N VAL A 93 -5.28 -8.79 2.92
CA VAL A 93 -4.38 -9.30 3.96
C VAL A 93 -4.46 -10.82 4.09
N VAL A 94 -5.67 -11.40 4.04
CA VAL A 94 -5.86 -12.85 4.10
C VAL A 94 -5.30 -13.54 2.85
N LEU A 95 -5.59 -12.99 1.66
CA LEU A 95 -5.16 -13.58 0.39
C LEU A 95 -3.65 -13.49 0.16
N GLU A 96 -2.99 -12.48 0.73
CA GLU A 96 -1.55 -12.24 0.54
C GLU A 96 -0.66 -12.99 1.54
N GLN A 97 -1.22 -13.67 2.55
CA GLN A 97 -0.47 -14.43 3.55
C GLN A 97 0.60 -15.39 2.94
N PRO A 98 0.33 -16.16 1.86
CA PRO A 98 1.34 -17.04 1.28
C PRO A 98 2.55 -16.27 0.74
N ARG A 99 2.32 -15.13 0.08
CA ARG A 99 3.37 -14.26 -0.45
C ARG A 99 4.18 -13.63 0.67
N TRP A 100 3.51 -13.17 1.75
CA TRP A 100 4.21 -12.59 2.91
C TRP A 100 5.14 -13.60 3.58
N ARG A 101 4.71 -14.87 3.68
CA ARG A 101 5.56 -15.96 4.20
C ARG A 101 6.74 -16.26 3.28
N TRP A 102 6.58 -16.12 1.96
CA TRP A 102 7.68 -16.26 1.01
C TRP A 102 8.69 -15.12 1.15
N LEU A 103 8.21 -13.87 1.26
CA LEU A 103 9.05 -12.68 1.48
C LEU A 103 9.84 -12.75 2.78
N LEU A 104 9.30 -13.32 3.85
CA LEU A 104 10.04 -13.47 5.12
C LEU A 104 11.17 -14.50 5.05
N ARG A 105 11.22 -15.33 3.99
CA ARG A 105 12.23 -16.37 3.80
C ARG A 105 13.34 -15.96 2.83
N HIS A 106 13.22 -14.82 2.16
CA HIS A 106 14.13 -14.32 1.11
C HIS A 106 14.55 -12.88 1.38
#